data_AF-A0A512NMR7-F1
#
_entry.id   AF-A0A512NMR7-F1
#
_cell.length_a   1.000
_cell.length_b   1.000
_cell.length_c   1.000
_cell.angle_alpha   90.00
_cell.angle_beta   90.00
_cell.angle_gamma   90.00
#
_symmetry.space_group_name_H-M   'P 1'
#
loop_
_entity.id
_entity.type
_entity.pdbx_description
1 polymer ?
#
loop_
_entity_poly.entity_id
_entity_poly.type
_entity_poly.pdbx_seq_one_letter_code
_entity_poly.pdbx_strand_id
1 'polypeptide(L)'
;MPKMNWEDFRRDHHRPHLLEVKLEVTISTKLLAARAVLERLVLSLGTAGNYAFETEGTTVYVAFEEDADAGRFAMVFRTEMTTRDSEWASKTFARLDDAAYRRITRLLGDGD
;
A
#
# COMPACT_ATOMS: atom_id res chain seq x y z
N MET A 1 8.48 12.72 4.72
CA MET A 1 8.04 13.60 3.60
C MET A 1 6.61 13.22 3.21
N PRO A 2 5.82 14.05 2.50
CA PRO A 2 4.39 13.77 2.32
C PRO A 2 4.10 12.89 1.10
N LYS A 3 2.89 12.32 1.08
CA LYS A 3 2.25 11.70 -0.09
C LYS A 3 2.49 12.51 -1.37
N MET A 4 3.04 11.87 -2.40
CA MET A 4 3.18 12.45 -3.74
C MET A 4 2.03 12.02 -4.66
N ASN A 5 1.81 12.80 -5.71
CA ASN A 5 0.97 12.39 -6.82
C ASN A 5 1.66 11.23 -7.57
N TRP A 6 0.88 10.30 -8.10
CA TRP A 6 1.40 9.06 -8.67
C TRP A 6 2.28 9.29 -9.90
N GLU A 7 1.84 10.15 -10.82
CA GLU A 7 2.59 10.47 -12.04
C GLU A 7 3.92 11.16 -11.72
N ASP A 8 3.91 12.12 -10.80
CA ASP A 8 5.10 12.82 -10.33
C ASP A 8 6.07 11.84 -9.63
N PHE A 9 5.55 10.95 -8.78
CA PHE A 9 6.35 9.95 -8.08
C PHE A 9 7.04 8.99 -9.06
N ARG A 10 6.33 8.49 -10.08
CA ARG A 10 6.93 7.62 -11.12
C ARG A 10 7.98 8.34 -11.96
N ARG A 11 7.87 9.67 -12.10
CA ARG A 11 8.82 10.49 -12.85
C ARG A 11 10.09 10.81 -12.06
N ASP A 12 9.95 11.11 -10.78
CA ASP A 12 11.06 11.51 -9.90
C ASP A 12 11.84 10.30 -9.35
N HIS A 13 11.19 9.14 -9.18
CA HIS A 13 11.82 7.97 -8.58
C HIS A 13 12.05 6.86 -9.61
N HIS A 14 13.32 6.50 -9.82
CA HIS A 14 13.70 5.42 -10.73
C HIS A 14 13.66 4.07 -10.00
N ARG A 15 12.79 3.16 -10.44
CA ARG A 15 12.53 1.83 -9.84
C ARG A 15 12.16 1.86 -8.35
N PRO A 16 11.03 2.46 -7.98
CA PRO A 16 10.52 2.38 -6.61
C PRO A 16 9.96 0.98 -6.28
N HIS A 17 9.54 0.78 -5.03
CA HIS A 17 8.94 -0.46 -4.53
C HIS A 17 7.41 -0.37 -4.61
N LEU A 18 6.78 -1.31 -5.31
CA LEU A 18 5.33 -1.34 -5.52
C LEU A 18 4.67 -2.40 -4.64
N LEU A 19 3.56 -2.02 -4.01
CA LEU A 19 2.59 -2.94 -3.42
C LEU A 19 1.26 -2.86 -4.15
N GLU A 20 0.80 -4.01 -4.64
CA GLU A 20 -0.52 -4.20 -5.22
C GLU A 20 -1.43 -4.82 -4.17
N VAL A 21 -2.40 -4.05 -3.69
CA VAL A 21 -3.39 -4.51 -2.72
C VAL A 21 -4.70 -4.77 -3.46
N LYS A 22 -4.97 -6.03 -3.77
CA LYS A 22 -6.23 -6.43 -4.40
C LYS A 22 -7.33 -6.50 -3.35
N LEU A 23 -8.41 -5.76 -3.57
CA LEU A 23 -9.60 -5.81 -2.73
C LEU A 23 -10.41 -7.07 -3.05
N GLU A 24 -10.86 -7.78 -2.02
CA GLU A 24 -11.89 -8.81 -2.18
C GLU A 24 -13.24 -8.18 -2.48
N VAL A 25 -14.10 -8.89 -3.23
CA VAL A 25 -15.37 -8.40 -3.79
C VAL A 25 -16.29 -7.74 -2.74
N THR A 26 -16.28 -8.25 -1.51
CA THR A 26 -17.03 -7.70 -0.38
C THR A 26 -16.54 -6.32 0.08
N ILE A 27 -15.25 -6.03 -0.12
CA ILE A 27 -14.59 -4.76 0.21
C ILE A 27 -14.46 -3.87 -1.03
N SER A 28 -14.48 -4.42 -2.24
CA SER A 28 -14.36 -3.69 -3.51
C SER A 28 -15.44 -2.63 -3.69
N THR A 29 -16.65 -2.82 -3.15
CA THR A 29 -17.71 -1.80 -3.13
C THR A 29 -17.38 -0.58 -2.26
N LYS A 30 -16.32 -0.67 -1.45
CA LYS A 30 -15.81 0.37 -0.55
C LYS A 30 -14.37 0.75 -0.88
N LEU A 31 -13.98 0.74 -2.16
CA LEU A 31 -12.64 1.09 -2.64
C LEU A 31 -12.07 2.37 -2.01
N LEU A 32 -12.88 3.45 -1.94
CA LEU A 32 -12.45 4.72 -1.35
C LEU A 32 -12.16 4.60 0.16
N ALA A 33 -12.98 3.83 0.90
CA ALA A 33 -12.75 3.61 2.32
C ALA A 33 -11.53 2.72 2.56
N ALA A 34 -11.35 1.68 1.73
CA ALA A 34 -10.17 0.83 1.76
C ALA A 34 -8.91 1.65 1.49
N ARG A 35 -8.91 2.49 0.46
CA ARG A 35 -7.81 3.42 0.18
C ARG A 35 -7.51 4.33 1.37
N ALA A 36 -8.52 4.97 1.95
CA ALA A 36 -8.33 5.85 3.10
C ALA A 36 -7.73 5.12 4.32
N VAL A 37 -8.13 3.86 4.55
CA VAL A 37 -7.56 3.01 5.60
C VAL A 37 -6.09 2.67 5.31
N LEU A 38 -5.74 2.35 4.05
CA LEU A 38 -4.36 2.10 3.64
C LEU A 38 -3.49 3.35 3.76
N GLU A 39 -4.02 4.53 3.41
CA GLU A 39 -3.33 5.81 3.58
C GLU A 39 -3.05 6.11 5.07
N ARG A 40 -4.03 5.85 5.95
CA ARG A 40 -3.83 5.96 7.40
C ARG A 40 -2.81 4.96 7.92
N LEU A 41 -2.79 3.74 7.38
CA LEU A 41 -1.79 2.74 7.74
C LEU A 41 -0.37 3.20 7.41
N VAL A 42 -0.16 3.76 6.22
CA VAL A 42 1.15 4.34 5.84
C VAL A 42 1.59 5.40 6.84
N LEU A 43 0.69 6.34 7.18
CA LEU A 43 0.97 7.40 8.15
C LEU A 43 1.28 6.83 9.55
N SER A 44 0.53 5.81 9.97
CA SER A 44 0.70 5.17 11.29
C SER A 44 1.99 4.37 11.40
N LEU A 45 2.51 3.83 10.29
CA LEU A 45 3.78 3.10 10.27
C LEU A 45 5.00 4.03 10.25
N GLY A 46 4.80 5.33 10.09
CA GLY A 46 5.86 6.33 10.14
C GLY A 46 6.84 6.19 8.98
N THR A 47 6.34 6.25 7.74
CA THR A 47 7.18 6.17 6.54
C THR A 47 8.20 7.30 6.49
N ALA A 48 9.45 6.93 6.21
CA ALA A 48 10.55 7.87 6.09
C ALA A 48 10.58 8.51 4.69
N GLY A 49 10.36 7.69 3.66
CA GLY A 49 10.45 8.08 2.26
C GLY A 49 9.16 8.62 1.66
N ASN A 50 9.25 9.00 0.38
CA ASN A 50 8.10 9.39 -0.42
C ASN A 50 7.24 8.17 -0.75
N TYR A 51 5.94 8.37 -0.83
CA TYR A 51 5.00 7.33 -1.25
C TYR A 51 3.88 7.91 -2.11
N ALA A 52 3.30 7.06 -2.95
CA ALA A 52 2.19 7.43 -3.81
C ALA A 52 1.10 6.34 -3.82
N PHE A 53 -0.13 6.77 -4.11
CA PHE A 53 -1.30 5.90 -4.15
C PHE A 53 -2.05 6.07 -5.46
N GLU A 54 -2.31 4.95 -6.12
CA GLU A 54 -3.18 4.87 -7.29
C GLU A 54 -4.24 3.77 -7.07
N THR A 55 -5.37 3.89 -7.75
CA THR A 55 -6.44 2.90 -7.68
C THR A 55 -6.90 2.56 -9.09
N GLU A 56 -6.87 1.28 -9.45
CA GLU A 56 -7.37 0.79 -10.74
C GLU A 56 -8.33 -0.37 -10.49
N GLY A 57 -9.57 -0.22 -10.95
CA GLY A 57 -10.62 -1.23 -10.73
C GLY A 57 -10.82 -1.55 -9.24
N THR A 58 -10.46 -2.77 -8.84
CA THR A 58 -10.54 -3.27 -7.45
C THR A 58 -9.17 -3.41 -6.79
N THR A 59 -8.14 -2.77 -7.34
CA THR A 59 -6.77 -2.85 -6.84
C THR A 59 -6.29 -1.47 -6.42
N VAL A 60 -5.70 -1.40 -5.24
CA VAL A 60 -5.00 -0.21 -4.75
C VAL A 60 -3.51 -0.44 -4.91
N TYR A 61 -2.85 0.45 -5.64
CA TYR A 61 -1.42 0.47 -5.85
C TYR A 61 -0.80 1.45 -4.87
N VAL A 62 0.19 0.98 -4.12
CA VAL A 62 0.94 1.79 -3.16
C VAL A 62 2.40 1.69 -3.51
N ALA A 63 3.00 2.80 -3.93
CA ALA A 63 4.41 2.84 -4.25
C ALA A 63 5.18 3.54 -3.13
N PHE A 64 6.34 2.99 -2.77
CA PHE A 64 7.25 3.53 -1.78
C PHE A 64 8.62 3.73 -2.41
N GLU A 65 9.26 4.83 -2.03
CA GLU A 65 10.65 5.11 -2.40
C GLU A 65 11.59 4.13 -1.70
N GLU A 66 11.36 3.89 -0.40
CA GLU A 66 12.23 3.04 0.43
C GLU A 66 11.71 1.61 0.60
N ASP A 67 12.61 0.64 0.45
CA ASP A 67 12.34 -0.79 0.68
C ASP A 67 11.84 -1.06 2.11
N ALA A 68 12.40 -0.37 3.11
CA ALA A 68 12.04 -0.57 4.50
C ALA A 68 10.57 -0.18 4.77
N ASP A 69 10.09 0.89 4.14
CA ASP A 69 8.70 1.35 4.23
C ASP A 69 7.76 0.35 3.53
N ALA A 70 8.14 -0.06 2.32
CA ALA A 70 7.43 -1.11 1.58
C ALA A 70 7.31 -2.42 2.37
N GLY A 71 8.41 -2.85 3.00
CA GLY A 71 8.47 -4.08 3.81
C GLY A 71 7.61 -4.02 5.07
N ARG A 72 7.63 -2.90 5.80
CA ARG A 72 6.75 -2.69 6.97
C ARG A 72 5.29 -2.72 6.58
N PHE A 73 4.95 -2.06 5.47
CA PHE A 73 3.58 -2.04 4.96
C PHE A 73 3.12 -3.44 4.52
N ALA A 74 3.95 -4.15 3.74
CA ALA A 74 3.72 -5.52 3.30
C ALA A 74 3.46 -6.50 4.45
N MET A 75 4.22 -6.37 5.55
CA MET A 75 4.15 -7.28 6.69
C MET A 75 2.74 -7.31 7.34
N VAL A 76 1.96 -6.25 7.22
CA VAL A 76 0.59 -6.18 7.75
C VAL A 76 -0.38 -7.13 7.03
N PHE A 77 -0.19 -7.31 5.72
CA PHE A 77 -1.09 -8.08 4.85
C PHE A 77 -0.76 -9.58 4.78
N ARG A 78 0.33 -10.05 5.42
CA ARG A 78 0.87 -11.40 5.19
C ARG A 78 1.00 -11.70 3.69
N THR A 79 1.76 -10.85 3.00
CA THR A 79 1.92 -10.85 1.55
C THR A 79 2.16 -12.22 0.94
N GLU A 80 1.42 -12.51 -0.12
CA GLU A 80 1.41 -13.82 -0.79
C GLU A 80 2.60 -14.00 -1.74
N MET A 81 3.09 -12.93 -2.36
CA MET A 81 4.14 -13.03 -3.37
C MET A 81 4.90 -11.72 -3.57
N THR A 82 6.22 -11.78 -3.69
CA THR A 82 7.07 -10.67 -4.12
C THR A 82 7.81 -11.08 -5.38
N THR A 83 7.61 -10.34 -6.47
CA THR A 83 8.31 -10.53 -7.74
C THR A 83 9.22 -9.34 -8.03
N ARG A 84 10.27 -9.58 -8.82
CA ARG A 84 11.08 -8.50 -9.40
C ARG A 84 10.51 -8.18 -10.77
N ASP A 85 10.36 -6.89 -11.05
CA ASP A 85 9.84 -6.39 -12.32
C ASP A 85 10.88 -5.48 -12.98
N SER A 86 10.79 -5.25 -14.29
CA SER A 86 11.72 -4.35 -14.98
C SER A 86 11.46 -2.88 -14.63
N GLU A 87 10.22 -2.55 -14.29
CA GLU A 87 9.77 -1.19 -13.94
C GLU A 87 9.90 -0.86 -12.45
N TRP A 88 9.90 -1.88 -11.57
CA TRP A 88 9.87 -1.71 -10.11
C TRP A 88 11.04 -2.45 -9.45
N ALA A 89 11.69 -1.85 -8.45
CA ALA A 89 12.76 -2.52 -7.72
C ALA A 89 12.26 -3.77 -6.99
N SER A 90 11.02 -3.70 -6.48
CA SER A 90 10.29 -4.84 -5.96
C SER A 90 8.81 -4.63 -6.17
N LYS A 91 8.09 -5.72 -6.43
CA LYS A 91 6.66 -5.71 -6.61
C LYS A 91 6.05 -6.76 -5.71
N THR A 92 5.24 -6.34 -4.76
CA THR A 92 4.64 -7.23 -3.76
C THR A 92 3.12 -7.23 -3.93
N PHE A 93 2.55 -8.42 -3.96
CA PHE A 93 1.12 -8.63 -4.07
C PHE A 93 0.52 -8.99 -2.71
N ALA A 94 -0.54 -8.27 -2.34
CA ALA A 94 -1.31 -8.46 -1.15
C ALA A 94 -2.81 -8.51 -1.49
N ARG A 95 -3.57 -9.23 -0.66
CA ARG A 95 -5.03 -9.16 -0.68
C ARG A 95 -5.54 -8.45 0.56
N LEU A 96 -6.55 -7.61 0.37
CA LEU A 96 -7.32 -7.03 1.45
C LEU A 96 -8.65 -7.76 1.56
N ASP A 97 -8.64 -8.83 2.35
CA ASP A 97 -9.83 -9.53 2.83
C ASP A 97 -10.36 -8.91 4.14
N ASP A 98 -11.50 -9.41 4.63
CA ASP A 98 -12.13 -8.90 5.86
C ASP A 98 -11.22 -9.05 7.11
N ALA A 99 -10.40 -10.10 7.19
CA ALA A 99 -9.49 -10.31 8.31
C ALA A 99 -8.30 -9.33 8.25
N ALA A 100 -7.73 -9.11 7.05
CA ALA A 100 -6.73 -8.08 6.83
C ALA A 100 -7.28 -6.68 7.16
N TYR A 101 -8.49 -6.37 6.68
CA TYR A 101 -9.16 -5.10 6.96
C TYR A 101 -9.41 -4.87 8.45
N ARG A 102 -9.91 -5.88 9.18
CA ARG A 102 -10.08 -5.80 10.64
C ARG A 102 -8.75 -5.63 11.36
N ARG A 103 -7.69 -6.32 10.92
CA ARG A 103 -6.35 -6.18 11.52
C ARG A 103 -5.83 -4.76 11.36
N ILE A 104 -5.92 -4.19 10.16
CA ILE A 104 -5.48 -2.82 9.89
C ILE A 104 -6.30 -1.83 10.71
N THR A 105 -7.63 -1.99 10.70
CA THR A 105 -8.53 -1.13 11.48
C THR A 105 -8.23 -1.21 12.97
N ARG A 106 -7.87 -2.38 13.50
CA ARG A 106 -7.42 -2.54 14.89
C ARG A 106 -6.10 -1.84 15.15
N LEU A 107 -5.10 -1.99 14.27
CA LEU A 107 -3.82 -1.29 14.39
C LEU A 107 -4.00 0.24 14.39
N LEU A 108 -4.98 0.73 13.64
CA LEU A 108 -5.32 2.16 13.59
C LEU A 108 -6.22 2.64 14.73
N GLY A 109 -6.93 1.73 15.40
CA GLY A 109 -7.88 2.03 16.47
C GLY A 109 -7.31 1.87 17.88
N ASP A 110 -6.13 1.26 18.05
CA ASP A 110 -5.45 1.05 19.33
C ASP A 110 -4.59 2.27 19.76
N GLY A 111 -4.86 3.44 19.18
CA GLY A 111 -4.23 4.72 19.53
C GLY A 111 -5.24 5.68 20.15
N ASP A 112 -5.70 5.38 21.36
CA ASP A 112 -6.35 6.33 22.28
C ASP A 112 -5.50 6.46 23.54
#